data_AF-A0A0D3VCC7-F1
#
_entry.id   AF-A0A0D3VCC7-F1
#
_cell.length_a   1.000
_cell.length_b   1.000
_cell.length_c   1.000
_cell.angle_alpha   90.00
_cell.angle_beta   90.00
_cell.angle_gamma   90.00
#
_symmetry.space_group_name_H-M   'P 1'
#
loop_
_entity.id
_entity.type
_entity.pdbx_description
1 polymer ?
#
loop_
_entity_poly.entity_id
_entity_poly.type
_entity_poly.pdbx_seq_one_letter_code
_entity_poly.pdbx_strand_id
1 'polypeptide(L)'
;MTWFRRIIDEDNMSGNSEYDFSEVRMDKILNKNINFSLENIDTITLFFLTSCYLNNNDHLQISVVDTEKAEIVVNKFLIYFEYAFKVYEDSQIKRIVFKKLDTRLINYFSRVNSKEKIDPLIYDLYYRNSFKKSSFTKVYEYEIIPDAYLAYSRQSKFTDASLWDFLNKTLIDADGAVNFVPIGWKLNNSLLESPSLHYFVVHANKVEILANNDNDIAYIRLK
;
A
#
# COMPACT_ATOMS: atom_id res chain seq x y z
N MET A 1 12.07 -25.08 11.38
CA MET A 1 10.61 -24.90 11.18
C MET A 1 10.40 -23.66 10.32
N THR A 2 9.43 -23.68 9.40
CA THR A 2 9.15 -22.56 8.48
C THR A 2 7.99 -21.71 8.99
N TRP A 3 8.03 -20.40 8.77
CA TRP A 3 6.99 -19.44 9.19
C TRP A 3 6.10 -18.99 8.01
N PHE A 4 6.30 -19.59 6.84
CA PHE A 4 5.49 -19.42 5.65
C PHE A 4 5.32 -20.76 4.92
N ARG A 5 4.32 -20.85 4.06
CA ARG A 5 4.06 -22.02 3.20
C ARG A 5 3.69 -21.57 1.79
N ARG A 6 4.11 -22.31 0.76
CA ARG A 6 3.68 -22.06 -0.63
C ARG A 6 2.25 -22.54 -0.82
N ILE A 7 1.41 -21.76 -1.51
CA ILE A 7 -0.02 -22.06 -1.68
C ILE A 7 -0.35 -22.45 -3.13
N ILE A 8 0.29 -21.86 -4.14
CA ILE A 8 -0.07 -22.05 -5.56
C ILE A 8 1.18 -22.16 -6.46
N ASP A 9 1.07 -23.02 -7.47
CA ASP A 9 1.88 -23.08 -8.69
C ASP A 9 0.94 -22.93 -9.89
N GLU A 10 0.81 -21.75 -10.51
CA GLU A 10 -0.04 -21.62 -11.70
C GLU A 10 0.60 -20.81 -12.84
N ASP A 11 0.70 -21.50 -13.98
CA ASP A 11 0.77 -20.95 -15.33
C ASP A 11 -0.67 -20.65 -15.83
N ASN A 12 -0.80 -19.56 -16.60
CA ASN A 12 -1.91 -19.18 -17.48
C ASN A 12 -3.25 -18.73 -16.85
N MET A 13 -3.42 -17.41 -16.72
CA MET A 13 -4.74 -16.77 -16.74
C MET A 13 -5.01 -16.17 -18.13
N SER A 14 -5.91 -16.80 -18.90
CA SER A 14 -6.54 -16.18 -20.07
C SER A 14 -8.05 -16.13 -19.84
N GLY A 15 -8.55 -14.95 -19.48
CA GLY A 15 -9.98 -14.65 -19.43
C GLY A 15 -10.31 -13.60 -20.49
N ASN A 16 -11.13 -13.96 -21.47
CA ASN A 16 -11.80 -12.99 -22.34
C ASN A 16 -12.97 -12.39 -21.56
N SER A 17 -12.98 -11.08 -21.37
CA SER A 17 -14.16 -10.35 -20.90
C SER A 17 -14.79 -9.58 -22.06
N GLU A 18 -16.08 -9.81 -22.29
CA GLU A 18 -16.93 -8.91 -23.09
C GLU A 18 -16.94 -7.52 -22.46
N TYR A 19 -16.84 -6.48 -23.30
CA TYR A 19 -16.89 -5.09 -22.86
C TYR A 19 -18.34 -4.68 -22.66
N ASP A 20 -18.77 -4.59 -21.41
CA ASP A 20 -19.96 -3.85 -21.01
C ASP A 20 -19.62 -2.36 -20.92
N PHE A 21 -20.36 -1.51 -21.62
CA PHE A 21 -20.13 -0.05 -21.62
C PHE A 21 -20.85 0.55 -20.41
N SER A 22 -20.20 0.54 -19.24
CA SER A 22 -20.70 1.23 -18.06
C SER A 22 -20.64 2.76 -18.25
N GLU A 23 -21.65 3.46 -17.73
CA GLU A 23 -21.68 4.92 -17.75
C GLU A 23 -20.69 5.45 -16.69
N VAL A 24 -19.59 6.06 -17.15
CA VAL A 24 -18.55 6.62 -16.28
C VAL A 24 -18.78 8.12 -16.10
N ARG A 25 -18.96 8.55 -14.84
CA ARG A 25 -19.06 9.98 -14.47
C ARG A 25 -17.90 10.38 -13.55
N MET A 26 -17.41 11.61 -13.68
CA MET A 26 -16.36 12.15 -12.81
C MET A 26 -16.73 13.53 -12.26
N ASP A 27 -16.69 13.68 -10.94
CA ASP A 27 -16.87 14.97 -10.27
C ASP A 27 -15.52 15.49 -9.77
N LYS A 28 -15.13 16.69 -10.24
CA LYS A 28 -13.85 17.32 -9.85
C LYS A 28 -13.98 18.07 -8.51
N ILE A 29 -12.99 17.88 -7.64
CA ILE A 29 -12.84 18.59 -6.37
C ILE A 29 -11.52 19.35 -6.39
N LEU A 30 -11.57 20.67 -6.25
CA LEU A 30 -10.36 21.50 -6.15
C LEU A 30 -9.88 21.57 -4.71
N ASN A 31 -8.57 21.46 -4.52
CA ASN A 31 -7.99 21.76 -3.22
C ASN A 31 -8.04 23.28 -2.98
N LYS A 32 -8.79 23.69 -1.97
CA LYS A 32 -8.89 25.10 -1.54
C LYS A 32 -7.89 25.45 -0.44
N ASN A 33 -7.25 24.45 0.17
CA ASN A 33 -6.33 24.64 1.28
C ASN A 33 -4.87 24.48 0.82
N ILE A 34 -4.23 25.63 0.58
CA ILE A 34 -2.85 25.69 0.07
C ILE A 34 -1.82 25.63 1.22
N ASN A 35 -2.26 25.84 2.47
CA ASN A 35 -1.38 25.94 3.63
C ASN A 35 -1.51 24.71 4.53
N PHE A 36 -0.72 23.68 4.25
CA PHE A 36 -0.55 22.52 5.12
C PHE A 36 0.89 22.47 5.66
N SER A 37 1.05 21.92 6.87
CA SER A 37 2.37 21.68 7.47
C SER A 37 2.90 20.30 7.08
N LEU A 38 4.21 20.24 6.84
CA LEU A 38 4.96 19.01 6.57
C LEU A 38 5.71 18.50 7.81
N GLU A 39 5.55 19.17 8.95
CA GLU A 39 6.35 18.89 10.15
C GLU A 39 5.96 17.57 10.83
N ASN A 40 4.73 17.09 10.64
CA ASN A 40 4.21 15.86 11.25
C ASN A 40 3.28 15.10 10.28
N ILE A 41 3.86 14.51 9.23
CA ILE A 41 3.10 13.63 8.34
C ILE A 41 2.88 12.29 9.03
N ASP A 42 1.62 11.88 9.19
CA ASP A 42 1.28 10.63 9.85
C ASP A 42 1.57 9.39 8.97
N THR A 43 1.61 8.22 9.61
CA THR A 43 1.96 6.94 8.98
C THR A 43 1.04 6.54 7.83
N ILE A 44 -0.27 6.81 7.91
CA ILE A 44 -1.20 6.55 6.79
C ILE A 44 -0.80 7.40 5.60
N THR A 45 -0.56 8.69 5.83
CA THR A 45 -0.19 9.61 4.77
C THR A 45 1.16 9.23 4.15
N LEU A 46 2.16 8.90 4.97
CA LEU A 46 3.46 8.42 4.51
C LEU A 46 3.33 7.12 3.70
N PHE A 47 2.51 6.17 4.13
CA PHE A 47 2.29 4.89 3.44
C PHE A 47 1.93 5.06 1.96
N PHE A 48 0.99 5.96 1.66
CA PHE A 48 0.55 6.22 0.29
C PHE A 48 1.49 7.15 -0.47
N LEU A 49 1.89 8.28 0.13
CA LEU A 49 2.62 9.32 -0.58
C LEU A 49 4.08 8.95 -0.86
N THR A 50 4.71 8.14 0.01
CA THR A 50 6.05 7.59 -0.27
C THR A 50 6.05 6.73 -1.52
N SER A 51 5.01 5.90 -1.73
CA SER A 51 4.89 5.09 -2.95
C SER A 51 4.74 5.96 -4.20
N CYS A 52 3.93 7.02 -4.14
CA CYS A 52 3.81 7.98 -5.25
C CYS A 52 5.17 8.62 -5.58
N TYR A 53 5.89 9.10 -4.56
CA TYR A 53 7.21 9.71 -4.72
C TYR A 53 8.22 8.77 -5.37
N LEU A 54 8.37 7.54 -4.84
CA LEU A 54 9.39 6.60 -5.32
C LEU A 54 9.14 6.09 -6.73
N ASN A 55 7.87 6.05 -7.16
CA ASN A 55 7.49 5.68 -8.51
C ASN A 55 7.47 6.87 -9.49
N ASN A 56 7.88 8.07 -9.05
CA ASN A 56 7.73 9.33 -9.80
C ASN A 56 6.30 9.53 -10.31
N ASN A 57 5.32 9.13 -9.50
CA ASN A 57 3.92 9.23 -9.83
C ASN A 57 3.30 10.48 -9.17
N ASP A 58 2.67 11.32 -9.97
CA ASP A 58 2.01 12.56 -9.53
C ASP A 58 0.54 12.35 -9.15
N HIS A 59 0.05 11.11 -9.17
CA HIS A 59 -1.32 10.76 -8.87
C HIS A 59 -1.43 9.60 -7.88
N LEU A 60 -2.56 9.58 -7.16
CA LEU A 60 -2.93 8.54 -6.22
C LEU A 60 -4.38 8.12 -6.52
N GLN A 61 -4.63 6.81 -6.58
CA GLN A 61 -5.98 6.26 -6.72
C GLN A 61 -6.31 5.40 -5.51
N ILE A 62 -7.49 5.59 -4.94
CA ILE A 62 -7.99 4.81 -3.81
C ILE A 62 -9.43 4.38 -4.11
N SER A 63 -9.67 3.07 -4.11
CA SER A 63 -11.02 2.49 -4.22
C SER A 63 -11.84 2.77 -2.97
N VAL A 64 -13.16 2.96 -3.14
CA VAL A 64 -14.11 3.24 -2.06
C VAL A 64 -15.46 2.58 -2.37
N VAL A 65 -16.18 2.16 -1.34
CA VAL A 65 -17.50 1.51 -1.48
C VAL A 65 -18.67 2.49 -1.51
N ASP A 66 -18.50 3.67 -0.90
CA ASP A 66 -19.58 4.64 -0.74
C ASP A 66 -19.05 6.09 -0.56
N THR A 67 -19.99 7.03 -0.47
CA THR A 67 -19.72 8.45 -0.31
C THR A 67 -19.08 8.78 1.04
N GLU A 68 -19.40 8.07 2.12
CA GLU A 68 -18.80 8.32 3.44
C GLU A 68 -17.31 8.00 3.42
N LYS A 69 -16.94 6.82 2.89
CA LYS A 69 -15.53 6.42 2.74
C LYS A 69 -14.79 7.33 1.76
N ALA A 70 -15.46 7.79 0.70
CA ALA A 70 -14.93 8.80 -0.20
C ALA A 70 -14.57 10.10 0.53
N GLU A 71 -15.43 10.60 1.42
CA GLU A 71 -15.13 11.82 2.19
C GLU A 71 -13.94 11.61 3.14
N ILE A 72 -13.83 10.44 3.80
CA ILE A 72 -12.67 10.11 4.64
C ILE A 72 -11.38 10.21 3.81
N VAL A 73 -11.36 9.59 2.63
CA VAL A 73 -10.21 9.56 1.72
C VAL A 73 -9.89 10.97 1.19
N VAL A 74 -10.90 11.72 0.75
CA VAL A 74 -10.73 13.09 0.24
C VAL A 74 -10.17 14.01 1.34
N ASN A 75 -10.75 13.98 2.54
CA ASN A 75 -10.28 14.81 3.66
C ASN A 75 -8.85 14.48 4.07
N LYS A 76 -8.45 13.20 3.97
CA LYS A 76 -7.11 12.74 4.31
C LYS A 76 -6.05 13.23 3.31
N PHE A 77 -6.33 13.13 2.01
CA PHE A 77 -5.29 13.30 1.00
C PHE A 77 -5.39 14.57 0.17
N LEU A 78 -6.56 15.18 0.01
CA LEU A 78 -6.74 16.31 -0.94
C LEU A 78 -5.78 17.47 -0.67
N ILE A 79 -5.42 17.71 0.59
CA ILE A 79 -4.49 18.77 0.97
C ILE A 79 -3.11 18.65 0.30
N TYR A 80 -2.72 17.45 -0.13
CA TYR A 80 -1.43 17.13 -0.73
C TYR A 80 -1.43 17.16 -2.26
N PHE A 81 -2.59 17.42 -2.88
CA PHE A 81 -2.77 17.42 -4.33
C PHE A 81 -3.45 18.72 -4.77
N GLU A 82 -3.32 19.09 -6.05
CA GLU A 82 -4.02 20.26 -6.60
C GLU A 82 -5.53 20.01 -6.69
N TYR A 83 -5.94 18.79 -7.06
CA TYR A 83 -7.34 18.40 -7.18
C TYR A 83 -7.51 16.88 -7.11
N ALA A 84 -8.77 16.45 -6.95
CA ALA A 84 -9.19 15.06 -7.04
C ALA A 84 -10.42 14.90 -7.94
N PHE A 85 -10.67 13.67 -8.40
CA PHE A 85 -11.92 13.27 -9.03
C PHE A 85 -12.59 12.18 -8.21
N LYS A 86 -13.89 12.34 -7.93
CA LYS A 86 -14.76 11.22 -7.55
C LYS A 86 -15.20 10.54 -8.84
N VAL A 87 -14.85 9.26 -9.02
CA VAL A 87 -15.21 8.47 -10.19
C VAL A 87 -16.39 7.57 -9.84
N TYR A 88 -17.44 7.65 -10.65
CA TYR A 88 -18.65 6.86 -10.52
C TYR A 88 -18.80 5.94 -11.72
N GLU A 89 -19.23 4.71 -11.47
CA GLU A 89 -19.59 3.71 -12.46
C GLU A 89 -20.98 3.21 -12.08
N ASP A 90 -21.91 3.25 -13.03
CA ASP A 90 -23.33 2.89 -12.81
C ASP A 90 -23.96 3.64 -11.62
N SER A 91 -23.70 4.95 -11.56
CA SER A 91 -24.13 5.87 -10.49
C SER A 91 -23.59 5.57 -9.08
N GLN A 92 -22.71 4.58 -8.93
CA GLN A 92 -22.04 4.27 -7.68
C GLN A 92 -20.62 4.84 -7.68
N ILE A 93 -20.22 5.48 -6.59
CA ILE A 93 -18.83 5.90 -6.44
C ILE A 93 -17.94 4.67 -6.29
N LYS A 94 -16.85 4.60 -7.08
CA LYS A 94 -15.92 3.45 -7.06
C LYS A 94 -14.55 3.82 -6.54
N ARG A 95 -14.10 5.05 -6.80
CA ARG A 95 -12.73 5.48 -6.47
C ARG A 95 -12.57 6.98 -6.42
N ILE A 96 -11.55 7.40 -5.70
CA ILE A 96 -11.02 8.76 -5.71
C ILE A 96 -9.69 8.77 -6.45
N VAL A 97 -9.54 9.68 -7.41
CA VAL A 97 -8.30 9.88 -8.16
C VAL A 97 -7.74 11.26 -7.85
N PHE A 98 -6.67 11.33 -7.07
CA PHE A 98 -5.93 12.54 -6.77
C PHE A 98 -4.88 12.80 -7.85
N LYS A 99 -4.69 14.07 -8.24
CA LYS A 99 -3.81 14.46 -9.33
C LYS A 99 -2.98 15.68 -8.96
N LYS A 100 -1.77 15.73 -9.54
CA LYS A 100 -0.76 16.77 -9.31
C LYS A 100 -0.35 16.86 -7.84
N LEU A 101 0.44 15.90 -7.40
CA LEU A 101 1.08 15.90 -6.09
C LEU A 101 1.86 17.21 -5.85
N ASP A 102 1.70 17.79 -4.67
CA ASP A 102 2.35 19.05 -4.30
C ASP A 102 3.89 18.92 -4.29
N THR A 103 4.59 19.85 -4.95
CA THR A 103 6.06 19.81 -5.08
C THR A 103 6.78 19.97 -3.75
N ARG A 104 6.15 20.55 -2.73
CA ARG A 104 6.70 20.63 -1.37
C ARG A 104 6.89 19.24 -0.77
N LEU A 105 6.03 18.26 -1.09
CA LEU A 105 6.19 16.86 -0.66
C LEU A 105 7.36 16.18 -1.36
N ILE A 106 7.56 16.44 -2.65
CA ILE A 106 8.73 15.92 -3.39
C ILE A 106 10.03 16.42 -2.73
N ASN A 107 10.05 17.70 -2.35
CA ASN A 107 11.16 18.30 -1.62
C ASN A 107 11.31 17.75 -0.20
N TYR A 108 10.20 17.41 0.47
CA TYR A 108 10.23 16.75 1.78
C TYR A 108 10.87 15.36 1.70
N PHE A 109 10.37 14.48 0.82
CA PHE A 109 10.88 13.12 0.71
C PHE A 109 12.34 13.04 0.23
N SER A 110 12.78 13.98 -0.61
CA SER A 110 14.21 14.05 -1.00
C SER A 110 15.15 14.42 0.16
N ARG A 111 14.64 15.08 1.21
CA ARG A 111 15.40 15.46 2.42
C ARG A 111 15.26 14.46 3.56
N VAL A 112 14.17 13.70 3.57
CA VAL A 112 13.77 12.77 4.62
C VAL A 112 13.94 11.36 4.09
N ASN A 113 15.20 10.93 3.94
CA ASN A 113 15.58 9.57 3.52
C ASN A 113 16.35 8.81 4.61
N SER A 114 16.39 9.36 5.84
CA SER A 114 17.06 8.72 6.97
C SER A 114 16.07 7.95 7.86
N LYS A 115 16.55 6.84 8.42
CA LYS A 115 15.81 5.96 9.34
C LYS A 115 15.26 6.68 10.58
N GLU A 116 15.83 7.83 10.94
CA GLU A 116 15.45 8.60 12.13
C GLU A 116 14.28 9.56 11.89
N LYS A 117 13.93 9.82 10.62
CA LYS A 117 12.93 10.86 10.25
C LYS A 117 11.68 10.31 9.58
N ILE A 118 11.70 9.04 9.17
CA ILE A 118 10.56 8.34 8.58
C ILE A 118 10.01 7.35 9.60
N ASP A 119 8.70 7.20 9.64
CA ASP A 119 8.04 6.14 10.40
C ASP A 119 8.71 4.77 10.15
N PRO A 120 9.01 3.97 11.19
CA PRO A 120 9.74 2.71 11.03
C PRO A 120 9.07 1.71 10.07
N LEU A 121 7.74 1.69 10.00
CA LEU A 121 6.98 0.83 9.08
C LEU A 121 7.20 1.27 7.64
N ILE A 122 7.24 2.58 7.40
CA ILE A 122 7.42 3.12 6.05
C ILE A 122 8.88 3.00 5.61
N TYR A 123 9.82 3.22 6.53
CA TYR A 123 11.23 3.01 6.28
C TYR A 123 11.53 1.55 5.89
N ASP A 124 11.03 0.59 6.68
CA ASP A 124 11.21 -0.82 6.38
C ASP A 124 10.50 -1.26 5.09
N LEU A 125 9.35 -0.66 4.75
CA LEU A 125 8.63 -1.03 3.54
C LEU A 125 9.34 -0.55 2.26
N TYR A 126 9.90 0.65 2.26
CA TYR A 126 10.35 1.32 1.04
C TYR A 126 11.85 1.66 0.97
N TYR A 127 12.58 1.63 2.09
CA TYR A 127 13.97 2.07 2.18
C TYR A 127 14.93 1.00 2.71
N ARG A 128 14.46 -0.24 2.92
CA ARG A 128 15.21 -1.32 3.58
C ARG A 128 16.52 -1.70 2.89
N ASN A 129 16.62 -1.62 1.56
CA ASN A 129 17.84 -1.67 0.75
C ASN A 129 17.47 -1.58 -0.74
N SER A 130 18.19 -0.81 -1.55
CA SER A 130 17.98 -0.76 -3.00
C SER A 130 18.72 -1.90 -3.71
N PHE A 131 18.11 -3.09 -3.75
CA PHE A 131 18.59 -4.13 -4.66
C PHE A 131 18.17 -3.82 -6.10
N LYS A 132 18.98 -4.24 -7.07
CA LYS A 132 18.56 -4.22 -8.48
C LYS A 132 17.30 -5.07 -8.62
N LYS A 133 16.26 -4.53 -9.27
CA LYS A 133 15.03 -5.27 -9.58
C LYS A 133 15.41 -6.52 -10.38
N SER A 134 15.16 -7.68 -9.80
CA SER A 134 15.23 -8.96 -10.50
C SER A 134 14.07 -9.08 -11.48
N SER A 135 14.24 -9.91 -12.50
CA SER A 135 13.13 -10.27 -13.38
C SER A 135 12.08 -11.07 -12.61
N PHE A 136 10.81 -10.77 -12.83
CA PHE A 136 9.66 -11.48 -12.23
C PHE A 136 8.95 -12.35 -13.27
N THR A 137 9.72 -13.09 -14.09
CA THR A 137 9.17 -14.00 -15.12
C THR A 137 8.40 -15.18 -14.53
N LYS A 138 8.76 -15.63 -13.32
CA LYS A 138 8.03 -16.66 -12.57
C LYS A 138 7.95 -16.26 -11.11
N VAL A 139 6.74 -16.29 -10.55
CA VAL A 139 6.45 -15.95 -9.16
C VAL A 139 5.68 -17.08 -8.50
N TYR A 140 5.86 -17.24 -7.20
CA TYR A 140 5.13 -18.19 -6.37
C TYR A 140 4.46 -17.44 -5.23
N GLU A 141 3.28 -17.93 -4.86
CA GLU A 141 2.51 -17.38 -3.75
C GLU A 141 2.78 -18.15 -2.46
N TYR A 142 3.02 -17.40 -1.40
CA TYR A 142 3.30 -17.89 -0.06
C TYR A 142 2.33 -17.26 0.94
N GLU A 143 1.86 -18.04 1.91
CA GLU A 143 1.14 -17.56 3.08
C GLU A 143 2.10 -17.43 4.25
N ILE A 144 1.97 -16.34 5.01
CA ILE A 144 2.56 -16.29 6.35
C ILE A 144 1.69 -17.11 7.31
N ILE A 145 2.32 -17.92 8.14
CA ILE A 145 1.67 -18.64 9.23
C ILE A 145 1.79 -17.75 10.48
N PRO A 146 0.73 -17.05 10.92
CA PRO A 146 0.85 -15.99 11.92
C PRO A 146 1.45 -16.47 13.23
N ASP A 147 0.95 -17.57 13.79
CA ASP A 147 1.43 -18.12 15.06
C ASP A 147 2.92 -18.49 15.01
N ALA A 148 3.35 -19.12 13.91
CA ALA A 148 4.75 -19.49 13.70
C ALA A 148 5.62 -18.24 13.52
N TYR A 149 5.16 -17.25 12.75
CA TYR A 149 5.88 -15.98 12.58
C TYR A 149 6.05 -15.24 13.91
N LEU A 150 4.97 -15.09 14.69
CA LEU A 150 4.98 -14.38 15.96
C LEU A 150 5.84 -15.08 17.01
N ALA A 151 5.95 -16.41 16.97
CA ALA A 151 6.85 -17.16 17.85
C ALA A 151 8.34 -16.91 17.56
N TYR A 152 8.71 -16.56 16.33
CA TYR A 152 10.10 -16.33 15.92
C TYR A 152 10.47 -14.87 15.69
N SER A 153 9.48 -13.99 15.59
CA SER A 153 9.65 -12.55 15.40
C SER A 153 10.41 -11.94 16.59
N ARG A 154 11.36 -11.06 16.29
CA ARG A 154 12.11 -10.29 17.29
C ARG A 154 11.50 -8.92 17.58
N GLN A 155 10.41 -8.58 16.88
CA GLN A 155 9.72 -7.31 17.02
C GLN A 155 8.82 -7.28 18.26
N SER A 156 8.76 -6.13 18.91
CA SER A 156 7.80 -5.84 19.97
C SER A 156 6.40 -5.64 19.39
N LYS A 157 5.36 -5.88 20.20
CA LYS A 157 3.97 -5.64 19.80
C LYS A 157 3.76 -4.17 19.38
N PHE A 158 3.18 -3.96 18.21
CA PHE A 158 2.61 -2.66 17.82
C PHE A 158 1.26 -2.47 18.52
N THR A 159 1.04 -1.26 19.04
CA THR A 159 -0.24 -0.88 19.69
C THR A 159 -1.10 0.01 18.80
N ASP A 160 -0.50 0.72 17.84
CA ASP A 160 -1.22 1.61 16.94
C ASP A 160 -1.77 0.84 15.74
N ALA A 161 -3.08 0.67 15.64
CA ALA A 161 -3.74 0.02 14.50
C ALA A 161 -4.20 1.00 13.41
N SER A 162 -3.86 2.29 13.50
CA SER A 162 -4.45 3.35 12.67
C SER A 162 -4.31 3.12 11.15
N LEU A 163 -3.15 2.66 10.69
CA LEU A 163 -2.94 2.31 9.28
C LEU A 163 -3.84 1.14 8.86
N TRP A 164 -3.86 0.06 9.64
CA TRP A 164 -4.73 -1.08 9.36
C TRP A 164 -6.21 -0.70 9.37
N ASP A 165 -6.66 0.05 10.37
CA ASP A 165 -8.04 0.53 10.46
C ASP A 165 -8.42 1.38 9.25
N PHE A 166 -7.49 2.22 8.76
CA PHE A 166 -7.70 3.00 7.55
C PHE A 166 -7.83 2.10 6.32
N LEU A 167 -6.90 1.17 6.12
CA LEU A 167 -6.92 0.21 5.02
C LEU A 167 -8.20 -0.63 5.04
N ASN A 168 -8.58 -1.13 6.21
CA ASN A 168 -9.75 -1.96 6.43
C ASN A 168 -11.05 -1.21 6.13
N LYS A 169 -11.15 0.05 6.56
CA LYS A 169 -12.33 0.89 6.31
C LYS A 169 -12.42 1.42 4.88
N THR A 170 -11.37 1.31 4.06
CA THR A 170 -11.34 1.90 2.71
C THR A 170 -11.07 0.86 1.64
N LEU A 171 -9.80 0.54 1.40
CA LEU A 171 -9.36 -0.34 0.32
C LEU A 171 -9.83 -1.78 0.49
N ILE A 172 -9.71 -2.36 1.69
CA ILE A 172 -10.08 -3.77 1.90
C ILE A 172 -11.61 -3.92 1.85
N ASP A 173 -12.36 -2.95 2.36
CA ASP A 173 -13.83 -2.92 2.23
C ASP A 173 -14.26 -2.89 0.75
N ALA A 174 -13.53 -2.16 -0.10
CA ALA A 174 -13.82 -2.02 -1.52
C ALA A 174 -13.35 -3.19 -2.38
N ASP A 175 -12.11 -3.63 -2.19
CA ASP A 175 -11.41 -4.54 -3.09
C ASP A 175 -11.25 -5.96 -2.48
N GLY A 176 -11.66 -6.16 -1.23
CA GLY A 176 -11.48 -7.40 -0.46
C GLY A 176 -10.04 -7.68 -0.02
N ALA A 177 -9.07 -6.91 -0.51
CA ALA A 177 -7.65 -7.01 -0.19
C ALA A 177 -6.92 -5.72 -0.54
N VAL A 178 -5.73 -5.52 0.03
CA VAL A 178 -4.79 -4.48 -0.42
C VAL A 178 -3.47 -5.11 -0.83
N ASN A 179 -2.94 -4.67 -1.98
CA ASN A 179 -1.63 -5.09 -2.48
C ASN A 179 -0.63 -3.93 -2.40
N PHE A 180 0.60 -4.20 -1.99
CA PHE A 180 1.69 -3.22 -2.08
C PHE A 180 3.01 -3.90 -2.43
N VAL A 181 3.91 -3.11 -3.00
CA VAL A 181 5.21 -3.55 -3.51
C VAL A 181 6.30 -3.08 -2.55
N PRO A 182 6.79 -3.95 -1.64
CA PRO A 182 7.92 -3.59 -0.80
C PRO A 182 9.19 -3.47 -1.65
N ILE A 183 10.11 -2.59 -1.24
CA ILE A 183 11.36 -2.36 -1.97
C ILE A 183 12.50 -3.11 -1.29
N GLY A 184 13.16 -3.99 -2.06
CA GLY A 184 14.35 -4.70 -1.61
C GLY A 184 14.10 -5.84 -0.63
N TRP A 185 12.85 -6.27 -0.48
CA TRP A 185 12.49 -7.38 0.37
C TRP A 185 12.80 -8.72 -0.30
N LYS A 186 13.33 -9.64 0.50
CA LYS A 186 13.53 -11.04 0.12
C LYS A 186 12.83 -11.96 1.10
N LEU A 187 12.15 -12.99 0.60
CA LEU A 187 11.50 -14.03 1.40
C LEU A 187 12.56 -14.90 2.08
N ASN A 188 13.05 -14.45 3.24
CA ASN A 188 14.02 -15.15 4.07
C ASN A 188 13.90 -14.68 5.53
N ASN A 189 14.71 -15.26 6.43
CA ASN A 189 14.63 -14.99 7.87
C ASN A 189 14.92 -13.54 8.28
N SER A 190 15.49 -12.70 7.41
CA SER A 190 15.62 -11.27 7.73
C SER A 190 14.24 -10.62 7.93
N LEU A 191 13.19 -11.14 7.29
CA LEU A 191 11.83 -10.63 7.45
C LEU A 191 11.25 -10.84 8.85
N LEU A 192 11.81 -11.74 9.67
CA LEU A 192 11.44 -11.87 11.09
C LEU A 192 11.83 -10.63 11.92
N GLU A 193 12.68 -9.77 11.37
CA GLU A 193 13.10 -8.49 11.95
C GLU A 193 12.39 -7.31 11.27
N SER A 194 11.44 -7.56 10.37
CA SER A 194 10.68 -6.53 9.66
C SER A 194 9.61 -5.91 10.57
N PRO A 195 9.72 -4.62 10.95
CA PRO A 195 8.62 -3.95 11.63
C PRO A 195 7.35 -3.90 10.77
N SER A 196 7.44 -3.70 9.45
CA SER A 196 6.24 -3.65 8.58
C SER A 196 5.55 -5.01 8.45
N LEU A 197 6.31 -6.09 8.23
CA LEU A 197 5.70 -7.41 8.16
C LEU A 197 5.10 -7.81 9.51
N HIS A 198 5.79 -7.50 10.61
CA HIS A 198 5.26 -7.75 11.94
C HIS A 198 3.94 -7.02 12.17
N TYR A 199 3.87 -5.73 11.82
CA TYR A 199 2.64 -4.96 11.86
C TYR A 199 1.50 -5.65 11.10
N PHE A 200 1.74 -6.04 9.85
CA PHE A 200 0.70 -6.67 9.04
C PHE A 200 0.31 -8.06 9.53
N VAL A 201 1.24 -8.86 10.05
CA VAL A 201 0.91 -10.18 10.61
C VAL A 201 0.10 -10.06 11.91
N VAL A 202 0.31 -8.99 12.68
CA VAL A 202 -0.46 -8.75 13.92
C VAL A 202 -1.89 -8.29 13.62
N HIS A 203 -2.10 -7.50 12.56
CA HIS A 203 -3.37 -6.84 12.32
C HIS A 203 -4.22 -7.46 11.20
N ALA A 204 -3.60 -8.03 10.16
CA ALA A 204 -4.31 -8.62 9.03
C ALA A 204 -4.82 -10.02 9.35
N ASN A 205 -5.95 -10.39 8.76
CA ASN A 205 -6.47 -11.76 8.86
C ASN A 205 -5.58 -12.72 8.07
N LYS A 206 -5.07 -12.25 6.93
CA LYS A 206 -4.19 -13.03 6.06
C LYS A 206 -3.12 -12.16 5.43
N VAL A 207 -1.89 -12.66 5.41
CA VAL A 207 -0.74 -12.06 4.72
C VAL A 207 -0.22 -13.05 3.68
N GLU A 208 -0.36 -12.69 2.40
CA GLU A 208 0.15 -13.43 1.25
C GLU A 208 1.34 -12.67 0.65
N ILE A 209 2.38 -13.40 0.25
CA ILE A 209 3.61 -12.87 -0.36
C ILE A 209 3.79 -13.55 -1.70
N LEU A 210 4.00 -12.75 -2.76
CA LEU A 210 4.47 -13.29 -4.03
C LEU A 210 5.95 -13.03 -4.21
N ALA A 211 6.73 -14.09 -4.45
CA ALA A 211 8.17 -14.00 -4.61
C ALA A 211 8.66 -14.81 -5.83
N ASN A 212 9.74 -14.35 -6.46
CA ASN A 212 10.37 -15.07 -7.57
C ASN A 212 11.28 -16.22 -7.08
N ASN A 213 11.95 -16.91 -8.01
CA ASN A 213 12.91 -17.98 -7.70
C ASN A 213 14.11 -17.52 -6.84
N ASP A 214 14.47 -16.22 -6.90
CA ASP A 214 15.56 -15.62 -6.12
C ASP A 214 15.09 -15.11 -4.75
N ASN A 215 13.84 -15.44 -4.38
CA ASN A 215 13.11 -14.98 -3.21
C ASN A 215 12.85 -13.47 -3.17
N ASP A 216 13.06 -12.72 -4.26
CA ASP A 216 12.67 -11.31 -4.30
C ASP A 216 11.15 -11.20 -4.27
N ILE A 217 10.64 -10.35 -3.38
CA ILE A 217 9.20 -10.17 -3.20
C ILE A 217 8.68 -9.19 -4.25
N ALA A 218 7.71 -9.64 -5.06
CA ALA A 218 7.03 -8.85 -6.07
C ALA A 218 5.96 -7.95 -5.44
N TYR A 219 5.12 -8.51 -4.59
CA TYR A 219 4.15 -7.77 -3.79
C TYR A 219 3.70 -8.59 -2.58
N ILE A 220 3.09 -7.89 -1.64
CA ILE A 220 2.41 -8.44 -0.47
C ILE A 220 0.93 -8.11 -0.62
N ARG A 221 0.08 -9.10 -0.34
CA ARG A 221 -1.38 -8.94 -0.29
C ARG A 221 -1.86 -9.15 1.13
N LEU A 222 -2.68 -8.21 1.62
CA LEU A 222 -3.34 -8.29 2.91
C LEU A 222 -4.84 -8.44 2.73
N LYS A 223 -5.45 -9.29 3.56
CA LYS A 223 -6.89 -9.51 3.68
C LYS A 223 -7.31 -9.48 5.15
#